data_AF-A0A943IG78-F1
#
_entry.id   AF-A0A943IG78-F1
#
_cell.length_a   1.000
_cell.length_b   1.000
_cell.length_c   1.000
_cell.angle_alpha   90.00
_cell.angle_beta   90.00
_cell.angle_gamma   90.00
#
_symmetry.space_group_name_H-M   'P 1'
#
loop_
_entity.id
_entity.type
_entity.pdbx_description
1 polymer ?
#
loop_
_entity_poly.entity_id
_entity_poly.type
_entity_poly.pdbx_seq_one_letter_code
_entity_poly.pdbx_strand_id
1 'polypeptide(L)'
;MRSKRLYQWGLGTAAAGILFLLVLSLSGIAAPNPLFTVLALGGLLFCTAGIVLFAAGWLRDLIRAIRRHDTRQALLLLLGAALILLHALLRR
;
A
#
# COMPACT_ATOMS: atom_id res chain seq x y z
N MET A 1 -14.91 9.82 10.72
CA MET A 1 -15.44 8.69 9.93
C MET A 1 -15.03 8.68 8.44
N ARG A 2 -14.47 9.77 7.86
CA ARG A 2 -14.08 9.85 6.43
C ARG A 2 -12.76 9.15 6.04
N SER A 3 -11.83 8.90 6.97
CA SER A 3 -10.55 8.23 6.63
C SER A 3 -10.67 6.72 6.44
N LYS A 4 -11.62 6.05 7.10
CA LYS A 4 -11.89 4.61 6.91
C LYS A 4 -12.15 4.26 5.45
N ARG A 5 -12.88 5.12 4.72
CA ARG A 5 -13.13 4.91 3.28
C ARG A 5 -11.85 4.95 2.47
N LEU A 6 -11.01 5.98 2.62
CA LEU A 6 -9.74 6.09 1.88
C LEU A 6 -8.83 4.88 2.13
N TYR A 7 -8.78 4.40 3.37
CA TYR A 7 -8.07 3.17 3.73
C TYR A 7 -8.65 1.94 3.04
N GLN A 8 -9.98 1.78 3.02
CA GLN A 8 -10.64 0.67 2.33
C GLN A 8 -10.44 0.72 0.80
N TRP A 9 -10.48 1.91 0.20
CA TRP A 9 -10.18 2.10 -1.22
C TRP A 9 -8.70 1.81 -1.53
N GLY A 10 -7.77 2.23 -0.67
CA GLY A 10 -6.35 1.91 -0.80
C GLY A 10 -6.07 0.41 -0.64
N LEU A 11 -6.70 -0.24 0.35
CA LEU A 11 -6.58 -1.67 0.56
C LEU A 11 -7.20 -2.47 -0.59
N GLY A 12 -8.37 -2.03 -1.09
CA GLY A 12 -9.06 -2.65 -2.21
C GLY A 12 -8.29 -2.52 -3.52
N THR A 13 -7.67 -1.36 -3.78
CA THR A 13 -6.82 -1.16 -4.97
C THR A 13 -5.52 -1.96 -4.90
N ALA A 14 -4.88 -2.02 -3.74
CA ALA A 14 -3.71 -2.86 -3.52
C ALA A 14 -4.04 -4.36 -3.64
N ALA A 15 -5.14 -4.80 -3.04
CA ALA A 15 -5.61 -6.19 -3.14
C ALA A 15 -5.98 -6.56 -4.57
N ALA A 16 -6.65 -5.67 -5.31
CA ALA A 16 -6.96 -5.87 -6.72
C ALA A 16 -5.68 -5.98 -7.58
N GLY A 17 -4.67 -5.14 -7.31
CA GLY A 17 -3.36 -5.22 -7.98
C GLY A 17 -2.64 -6.54 -7.73
N ILE A 18 -2.64 -7.02 -6.47
CA ILE A 18 -2.06 -8.32 -6.11
C ILE A 18 -2.83 -9.46 -6.79
N LEU A 19 -4.16 -9.44 -6.73
CA LEU A 19 -5.01 -10.46 -7.36
C LEU A 19 -4.76 -10.51 -8.87
N PHE A 20 -4.64 -9.34 -9.51
CA PHE A 20 -4.33 -9.22 -10.93
C PHE A 20 -2.97 -9.84 -11.28
N LEU A 21 -1.92 -9.57 -10.48
CA LEU A 21 -0.61 -10.19 -10.65
C LEU A 21 -0.61 -11.70 -10.42
N LEU A 22 -1.46 -12.17 -9.50
CA LEU A 22 -1.62 -13.60 -9.18
C LEU A 22 -2.31 -14.34 -10.34
N VAL A 23 -3.37 -13.76 -10.89
CA VAL A 23 -4.04 -14.25 -12.10
C VAL A 23 -3.07 -14.25 -13.29
N LEU A 24 -2.26 -13.20 -13.42
CA LEU A 24 -1.23 -13.14 -14.46
C LEU A 24 -0.20 -14.27 -14.31
N SER A 25 0.24 -14.55 -13.08
CA SER A 25 1.18 -15.63 -12.78
C SER A 25 0.58 -17.02 -13.06
N LEU A 26 -0.71 -17.21 -12.74
CA LEU A 26 -1.45 -18.45 -13.00
C LEU A 26 -1.79 -18.65 -14.48
N SER A 27 -1.85 -17.58 -15.28
CA SER A 27 -2.19 -17.66 -16.70
C SER A 27 -1.15 -18.41 -17.56
N GLY A 28 0.01 -18.75 -16.99
CA GLY A 28 1.05 -19.51 -17.68
C GLY A 28 1.76 -18.73 -18.80
N ILE A 29 1.48 -17.43 -18.94
CA ILE A 29 2.21 -16.52 -19.83
C ILE A 29 3.57 -16.24 -19.18
N ALA A 30 4.49 -17.19 -19.28
CA ALA A 30 5.86 -17.02 -18.84
C ALA A 30 6.66 -16.19 -19.87
N ALA A 31 7.71 -15.54 -19.40
CA ALA A 31 8.66 -14.87 -20.29
C ALA A 31 9.18 -15.84 -21.37
N PRO A 32 9.37 -15.40 -22.63
CA PRO A 32 9.46 -14.01 -23.08
C PRO A 32 8.21 -13.61 -23.89
N ASN A 33 7.12 -13.23 -23.21
CA ASN A 33 5.93 -12.69 -23.86
C ASN A 33 5.79 -11.20 -23.55
N PRO A 34 5.76 -10.29 -24.56
CA PRO A 34 5.68 -8.85 -24.34
C PRO A 34 4.40 -8.43 -23.61
N LEU A 35 3.32 -9.20 -23.76
CA LEU A 35 2.07 -9.00 -23.03
C LEU A 35 2.22 -9.22 -21.51
N PHE A 36 3.07 -10.17 -21.09
CA PHE A 36 3.36 -10.38 -19.67
C PHE A 36 4.04 -9.17 -19.06
N THR A 37 5.04 -8.59 -19.75
CA THR A 37 5.75 -7.41 -19.26
C THR A 37 4.83 -6.21 -19.09
N VAL A 38 3.94 -5.96 -20.07
CA VAL A 38 2.99 -4.83 -20.01
C VAL A 38 1.96 -5.02 -18.90
N LEU A 39 1.36 -6.21 -18.79
CA LEU A 39 0.37 -6.49 -17.73
C LEU A 39 1.02 -6.53 -16.34
N ALA A 40 2.23 -7.06 -16.21
CA ALA A 40 2.98 -7.05 -14.95
C ALA A 40 3.30 -5.60 -14.53
N LEU A 41 3.70 -4.73 -15.47
CA LEU A 41 3.87 -3.30 -15.19
C LEU A 41 2.55 -2.66 -14.72
N GLY A 42 1.44 -2.98 -15.38
CA GLY A 42 0.11 -2.50 -14.99
C GLY A 42 -0.29 -2.92 -13.57
N GLY A 43 -0.07 -4.20 -13.22
CA GLY A 43 -0.29 -4.71 -11.87
C GLY A 43 0.61 -4.04 -10.83
N LEU A 44 1.88 -3.79 -11.18
CA LEU A 44 2.84 -3.10 -10.31
C LEU A 44 2.45 -1.63 -10.09
N LEU A 45 1.98 -0.94 -11.13
CA LEU A 45 1.43 0.41 -11.05
C LEU A 45 0.18 0.47 -10.16
N PHE A 46 -0.69 -0.54 -10.24
CA PHE A 46 -1.84 -0.65 -9.33
C PHE A 46 -1.43 -0.86 -7.87
N CYS A 47 -0.46 -1.73 -7.62
CA CYS A 47 0.10 -1.95 -6.29
C CYS A 47 0.74 -0.68 -5.72
N THR A 48 1.56 0.02 -6.51
CA THR A 48 2.20 1.28 -6.09
C THR A 48 1.17 2.38 -5.84
N ALA A 49 0.15 2.52 -6.68
CA ALA A 49 -0.95 3.45 -6.43
C ALA A 49 -1.70 3.14 -5.12
N GLY A 50 -1.96 1.86 -4.83
CA GLY A 50 -2.57 1.42 -3.57
C GLY A 50 -1.70 1.76 -2.35
N ILE A 51 -0.39 1.55 -2.43
CA ILE A 51 0.56 1.92 -1.37
C ILE A 51 0.58 3.43 -1.15
N VAL A 52 0.59 4.23 -2.22
CA VAL A 52 0.57 5.70 -2.14
C VAL A 52 -0.71 6.20 -1.49
N LEU A 53 -1.87 5.65 -1.86
CA LEU A 53 -3.16 5.99 -1.24
C LEU A 53 -3.21 5.61 0.24
N PHE A 54 -2.66 4.43 0.60
CA PHE A 54 -2.54 3.99 1.98
C PHE A 54 -1.65 4.95 2.79
N ALA A 55 -0.47 5.29 2.27
CA ALA A 55 0.45 6.24 2.89
C ALA A 55 -0.18 7.63 3.07
N ALA A 56 -0.91 8.11 2.05
CA ALA A 56 -1.63 9.39 2.13
C ALA A 56 -2.76 9.35 3.18
N GLY A 57 -3.48 8.22 3.29
CA GLY A 57 -4.48 7.99 4.34
C GLY A 57 -3.87 7.99 5.73
N TRP A 58 -2.75 7.27 5.90
CA TRP A 58 -1.99 7.19 7.13
C TRP A 58 -1.47 8.57 7.57
N LEU A 59 -0.87 9.33 6.65
CA LEU A 59 -0.34 10.68 6.93
C LEU A 59 -1.45 11.65 7.35
N ARG A 60 -2.62 11.58 6.69
CA ARG A 60 -3.79 12.38 7.08
C ARG A 60 -4.29 12.03 8.49
N ASP A 61 -4.29 10.75 8.86
CA ASP A 61 -4.70 10.32 10.19
C ASP A 61 -3.67 10.70 11.26
N LEU A 62 -2.37 10.69 10.95
CA LEU A 62 -1.31 11.21 11.83
C LEU A 62 -1.50 12.71 12.10
N ILE A 63 -1.67 13.52 11.05
CA ILE A 63 -1.92 14.96 11.17
C ILE A 63 -3.18 15.24 11.99
N ARG A 64 -4.22 14.41 11.83
CA ARG A 64 -5.49 14.54 12.57
C ARG A 64 -5.34 14.13 14.04
N ALA A 65 -4.58 13.07 14.33
CA ALA A 65 -4.30 12.62 15.70
C ALA A 65 -3.48 13.66 16.48
N ILE A 66 -2.47 14.25 15.84
CA ILE A 66 -1.68 15.36 16.41
C ILE A 66 -2.59 16.56 16.72
N ARG A 67 -3.46 16.95 15.79
CA ARG A 67 -4.42 18.05 16.01
C ARG A 67 -5.46 17.77 17.10
N ARG A 68 -5.81 16.50 17.34
CA ARG A 68 -6.72 16.09 18.42
C ARG A 68 -6.04 15.92 19.77
N HIS A 69 -4.72 16.15 19.87
CA HIS A 69 -3.91 15.84 21.05
C HIS A 69 -4.04 14.39 21.52
N ASP A 70 -4.44 13.49 20.62
CA ASP A 70 -4.66 12.08 20.94
C ASP A 70 -3.33 11.34 20.82
N THR A 71 -2.49 11.52 21.83
CA THR A 71 -1.09 11.06 21.86
C THR A 71 -0.98 9.56 21.66
N ARG A 72 -1.94 8.76 22.13
CA ARG A 72 -1.95 7.30 21.94
C ARG A 72 -2.08 6.91 20.47
N GLN A 73 -2.99 7.55 19.74
CA GLN A 73 -3.15 7.28 18.30
C GLN A 73 -1.95 7.77 17.49
N ALA A 74 -1.44 8.95 17.80
CA ALA A 74 -0.23 9.45 17.16
C ALA A 74 0.96 8.51 17.40
N LEU A 75 1.14 8.02 18.63
CA LEU A 75 2.23 7.12 19.00
C LEU A 75 2.11 5.76 18.31
N LEU A 76 0.90 5.18 18.23
CA LEU A 76 0.66 3.93 17.49
C LEU A 76 0.97 4.08 15.99
N LEU A 77 0.58 5.20 15.39
CA LEU A 77 0.91 5.48 13.99
C LEU A 77 2.43 5.58 13.83
N LEU A 78 3.10 6.37 14.68
CA LEU A 78 4.54 6.59 14.66
C LEU A 78 5.33 5.29 14.88
N LEU A 79 4.86 4.42 15.78
CA LEU A 79 5.41 3.09 16.01
C LEU A 79 5.29 2.22 14.74
N GLY A 80 4.16 2.28 14.05
CA GLY A 80 3.97 1.60 12.76
C GLY A 80 4.97 2.06 11.70
N ALA A 81 5.19 3.37 11.59
CA ALA A 81 6.22 3.91 10.69
C ALA A 81 7.63 3.48 11.11
N ALA A 82 7.93 3.50 12.41
CA ALA A 82 9.22 3.06 12.94
C ALA A 82 9.48 1.58 12.66
N LEU A 83 8.47 0.70 12.77
CA LEU A 83 8.61 -0.72 12.39
C LEU A 83 8.92 -0.91 10.90
N ILE A 84 8.24 -0.16 10.03
CA ILE A 84 8.49 -0.22 8.58
C ILE A 84 9.91 0.26 8.27
N LEU A 85 10.32 1.38 8.87
CA LEU A 85 11.65 1.95 8.68
C LEU A 85 12.75 1.03 9.24
N LEU A 86 12.52 0.44 10.41
CA LEU A 86 13.42 -0.51 11.05
C LEU A 86 13.58 -1.77 10.19
N HIS A 87 12.48 -2.31 9.64
CA HIS A 87 12.57 -3.44 8.73
C HIS A 87 13.36 -3.09 7.47
N ALA A 88 13.16 -1.90 6.91
CA ALA A 88 13.92 -1.44 5.75
C ALA A 88 15.42 -1.25 6.06
N LEU A 89 15.75 -0.79 7.28
CA LEU A 89 17.12 -0.62 7.74
C LEU A 89 17.81 -1.97 8.02
N LEU A 90 17.10 -2.93 8.61
CA LEU A 90 17.61 -4.30 8.83
C LEU A 90 17.84 -5.09 7.53
N ARG A 91 17.17 -4.70 6.45
CA ARG A 91 17.28 -5.36 5.14
C ARG A 91 18.42 -4.80 4.29
N ARG A 92 19.06 -3.71 4.73
CA ARG A 92 20.29 -3.16 4.14
C ARG A 92 21.51 -3.78 4.81
#